data_AF-A0ABD0QZS3-F1
#
_entry.id   AF-A0ABD0QZS3-F1
#
_cell.length_a   1.000
_cell.length_b   1.000
_cell.length_c   1.000
_cell.angle_alpha   90.00
_cell.angle_beta   90.00
_cell.angle_gamma   90.00
#
_symmetry.space_group_name_H-M   'P 1'
#
loop_
_entity.id
_entity.type
_entity.pdbx_description
1 polymer ?
#
loop_
_entity_poly.entity_id
_entity_poly.type
_entity_poly.pdbx_seq_one_letter_code
_entity_poly.pdbx_strand_id
1 'polypeptide(L)'
;KNCILADEMGLGKTIQSITFLYEIFLMGLRGPFLIIAPLSTITNWEREFRTWTEMNVIVYHGSQISRQMILQYEMYHRDEQ
;
A
#
# COMPACT_ATOMS: atom_id res chain seq x y z
N LYS A 1 -7.29 -0.27 -19.00
CA LYS A 1 -8.16 -1.44 -18.75
C LYS A 1 -7.90 -1.93 -17.33
N ASN A 2 -8.90 -2.38 -16.60
CA ASN A 2 -8.77 -2.84 -15.21
C ASN A 2 -8.72 -4.38 -15.16
N CYS A 3 -8.22 -4.95 -14.06
CA CYS A 3 -8.04 -6.39 -13.87
C CYS A 3 -8.65 -6.85 -12.53
N ILE A 4 -9.05 -8.12 -12.46
CA ILE A 4 -9.47 -8.81 -11.24
C ILE A 4 -8.58 -10.05 -11.08
N LEU A 5 -7.95 -10.19 -9.91
CA LEU A 5 -7.15 -11.35 -9.54
C LEU A 5 -8.00 -12.28 -8.66
N ALA A 6 -8.43 -13.42 -9.21
CA ALA A 6 -9.45 -14.28 -8.61
C ALA A 6 -8.98 -15.74 -8.38
N ASP A 7 -7.74 -15.92 -7.95
CA ASP A 7 -7.17 -17.24 -7.64
C ASP A 7 -7.56 -17.76 -6.26
N GLU A 8 -7.26 -19.04 -5.98
CA GLU A 8 -7.47 -19.66 -4.67
C GLU A 8 -6.74 -18.92 -3.53
N MET A 9 -7.32 -18.96 -2.33
CA MET A 9 -6.72 -18.40 -1.12
C MET A 9 -5.38 -19.09 -0.83
N GLY A 10 -4.36 -18.31 -0.46
CA GLY A 10 -3.03 -18.85 -0.14
C GLY A 10 -2.03 -18.91 -1.29
N LEU A 11 -2.46 -18.72 -2.55
CA LEU A 11 -1.56 -18.75 -3.72
C LEU A 11 -0.67 -17.50 -3.90
N GLY A 12 -0.53 -16.67 -2.85
CA GLY A 12 0.39 -15.52 -2.91
C GLY A 12 -0.13 -14.30 -3.66
N LYS A 13 -1.45 -14.13 -3.82
CA LYS A 13 -2.05 -12.93 -4.46
C LYS A 13 -1.52 -11.60 -3.88
N THR A 14 -1.28 -11.56 -2.57
CA THR A 14 -0.71 -10.39 -1.88
C THR A 14 0.69 -10.07 -2.40
N ILE A 15 1.60 -11.07 -2.42
CA ILE A 15 2.95 -10.85 -2.92
C ILE A 15 2.97 -10.54 -4.41
N GLN A 16 2.14 -11.22 -5.22
CA GLN A 16 1.99 -10.90 -6.64
C GLN A 16 1.61 -9.43 -6.87
N SER A 17 0.66 -8.91 -6.07
CA SER A 17 0.23 -7.50 -6.14
C SER A 17 1.35 -6.55 -5.71
N ILE A 18 2.09 -6.87 -4.66
CA ILE A 18 3.21 -6.08 -4.15
C ILE A 18 4.34 -6.02 -5.19
N THR A 19 4.78 -7.17 -5.69
CA THR A 19 5.86 -7.23 -6.69
C THR A 19 5.47 -6.50 -7.97
N PHE A 20 4.21 -6.61 -8.40
CA PHE A 20 3.71 -5.84 -9.54
C PHE A 20 3.82 -4.32 -9.34
N LEU A 21 3.42 -3.81 -8.17
CA LEU A 21 3.56 -2.39 -7.84
C LEU A 21 5.03 -1.97 -7.74
N TYR A 22 5.89 -2.84 -7.22
CA TYR A 22 7.33 -2.56 -7.12
C TYR A 22 8.00 -2.47 -8.49
N GLU A 23 7.66 -3.35 -9.43
CA GLU A 23 8.15 -3.26 -10.81
C GLU A 23 7.73 -1.94 -11.47
N ILE A 24 6.47 -1.51 -11.29
CA ILE A 24 5.98 -0.21 -11.77
C ILE A 24 6.78 0.94 -11.15
N PHE A 25 7.05 0.87 -9.85
CA PHE A 25 7.86 1.86 -9.14
C PHE A 25 9.29 1.94 -9.70
N LEU A 26 9.93 0.80 -9.97
CA LEU A 26 11.26 0.72 -10.56
C LEU A 26 11.31 1.24 -12.01
N MET A 27 10.21 1.13 -12.75
CA MET A 27 10.05 1.73 -14.08
C MET A 27 9.89 3.26 -14.06
N GLY A 28 9.91 3.89 -12.87
CA GLY A 28 9.89 5.34 -12.70
C GLY A 28 8.51 5.92 -12.38
N LEU A 29 7.46 5.10 -12.32
CA LEU A 29 6.13 5.53 -11.91
C LEU A 29 6.03 5.50 -10.37
N ARG A 30 6.51 6.57 -9.73
CA ARG A 30 6.62 6.67 -8.25
C ARG A 30 5.35 7.15 -7.54
N GLY A 31 4.20 7.12 -8.21
CA GLY A 31 2.96 7.70 -7.69
C GLY A 31 2.53 7.14 -6.33
N PRO A 32 1.60 7.80 -5.62
CA PRO A 32 0.99 7.19 -4.45
C PRO A 32 0.13 5.99 -4.88
N PHE A 33 0.40 4.82 -4.30
CA PHE A 33 -0.40 3.60 -4.52
C PHE A 33 -1.31 3.35 -3.32
N LEU A 34 -2.63 3.39 -3.52
CA LEU A 34 -3.61 3.13 -2.47
C LEU A 34 -3.99 1.65 -2.43
N ILE A 35 -3.89 1.04 -1.25
CA ILE A 35 -4.30 -0.34 -1.01
C ILE A 35 -5.35 -0.33 0.09
N ILE A 36 -6.51 -0.90 -0.22
CA ILE A 36 -7.62 -1.07 0.72
C ILE A 36 -7.71 -2.54 1.06
N ALA A 37 -7.61 -2.86 2.35
CA ALA A 37 -7.65 -4.23 2.84
C ALA A 37 -8.46 -4.30 4.15
N PRO A 38 -9.04 -5.46 4.51
CA PRO A 38 -9.65 -5.67 5.81
C PRO A 38 -8.67 -5.38 6.96
N LEU A 39 -9.16 -4.83 8.07
CA LEU A 39 -8.36 -4.43 9.22
C LEU A 39 -7.43 -5.55 9.72
N SER A 40 -7.92 -6.79 9.75
CA SER A 40 -7.16 -7.97 10.18
C SER A 40 -5.94 -8.29 9.30
N THR A 41 -5.89 -7.76 8.08
CA THR A 41 -4.84 -8.07 7.10
C THR A 41 -3.84 -6.92 6.89
N ILE A 42 -4.10 -5.73 7.44
CA ILE A 42 -3.25 -4.55 7.20
C ILE A 42 -1.81 -4.81 7.68
N THR A 43 -1.63 -5.36 8.88
CA THR A 43 -0.29 -5.69 9.41
C THR A 43 0.44 -6.72 8.54
N ASN A 44 -0.30 -7.65 7.93
CA ASN A 44 0.30 -8.61 7.00
C ASN A 44 0.78 -7.90 5.73
N TRP A 45 -0.07 -7.04 5.15
CA TRP A 45 0.31 -6.23 3.98
C TRP A 45 1.55 -5.38 4.24
N GLU A 46 1.59 -4.67 5.37
CA GLU A 46 2.75 -3.86 5.75
C GLU A 46 4.03 -4.71 5.84
N ARG A 47 3.95 -5.87 6.51
CA ARG A 47 5.10 -6.79 6.64
C ARG A 47 5.60 -7.24 5.28
N GLU A 48 4.71 -7.69 4.40
CA GLU A 48 5.10 -8.16 3.07
C GLU A 48 5.75 -7.04 2.26
N PHE A 49 5.17 -5.83 2.26
CA PHE A 49 5.82 -4.70 1.57
C PHE A 49 7.23 -4.41 2.08
N ARG A 50 7.42 -4.37 3.41
CA ARG A 50 8.74 -4.15 4.02
C ARG A 50 9.72 -5.30 3.78
N THR A 51 9.21 -6.50 3.49
CA THR A 51 10.04 -7.69 3.25
C THR A 51 10.50 -7.75 1.80
N TRP A 52 9.66 -7.35 0.85
CA TRP A 52 9.87 -7.59 -0.57
C TRP A 52 10.21 -6.33 -1.38
N THR A 53 10.12 -5.14 -0.78
CA THR A 53 10.32 -3.87 -1.48
C THR A 53 11.03 -2.85 -0.61
N GLU A 54 11.68 -1.88 -1.24
CA GLU A 54 12.27 -0.70 -0.59
C GLU A 54 11.32 0.53 -0.62
N MET A 55 10.03 0.32 -0.91
CA MET A 55 9.06 1.41 -1.01
C MET A 55 8.69 1.95 0.37
N ASN A 56 8.41 3.26 0.47
CA ASN A 56 7.80 3.82 1.66
C ASN A 56 6.36 3.30 1.82
N VAL A 57 6.04 2.74 2.99
CA VAL A 57 4.71 2.19 3.31
C VAL A 57 4.12 2.94 4.48
N ILE A 58 2.99 3.61 4.25
CA ILE A 58 2.28 4.37 5.27
C ILE A 58 0.98 3.65 5.61
N VAL A 59 0.88 3.19 6.85
CA VAL A 59 -0.32 2.51 7.35
C VAL A 59 -1.32 3.53 7.87
N TYR A 60 -2.36 3.81 7.07
CA TYR A 60 -3.40 4.78 7.43
C TYR A 60 -4.54 4.15 8.25
N HIS A 61 -4.28 3.84 9.52
CA HIS A 61 -5.31 3.38 10.46
C HIS A 61 -5.09 3.92 11.89
N GLY A 62 -6.05 3.70 12.78
CA GLY A 62 -5.94 4.03 14.21
C GLY A 62 -6.91 5.13 14.64
N SER A 63 -6.59 5.80 15.76
CA SER A 63 -7.43 6.87 16.32
C SER A 63 -7.51 8.09 15.39
N GLN A 64 -8.45 9.00 15.66
CA GLN A 64 -8.53 10.26 14.92
C GLN A 64 -7.22 11.06 14.99
N ILE A 65 -6.59 11.11 16.17
CA ILE A 65 -5.32 11.80 16.39
C ILE A 65 -4.21 11.13 15.56
N SER A 66 -4.14 9.79 15.57
CA SER A 66 -3.16 9.04 14.76
C SER A 66 -3.28 9.37 13.28
N ARG A 67 -4.52 9.38 12.75
CA ARG A 67 -4.76 9.72 11.34
C ARG A 67 -4.43 11.17 11.01
N GLN A 68 -4.73 12.11 11.91
CA GLN A 68 -4.34 13.52 11.75
C GLN A 68 -2.82 13.69 11.68
N MET A 69 -2.07 12.98 12.54
CA MET A 69 -0.61 12.98 12.51
C MET A 69 -0.08 12.45 11.16
N ILE A 70 -0.63 11.33 10.65
CA ILE A 70 -0.23 10.79 9.35
C ILE A 70 -0.51 11.78 8.22
N LEU A 71 -1.70 12.40 8.20
CA LEU A 71 -2.04 13.42 7.19
C LEU A 71 -1.09 14.61 7.23
N GLN A 72 -0.68 15.03 8.43
CA GLN A 72 0.16 16.21 8.60
C GLN A 72 1.61 15.95 8.19
N TYR A 73 2.17 14.78 8.51
CA TYR A 73 3.61 14.52 8.40
C TYR A 73 4.02 13.54 7.30
N GLU A 74 3.13 12.67 6.83
CA GLU A 74 3.46 11.61 5.85
C GLU A 74 2.91 11.88 4.44
N MET A 75 1.88 12.72 4.32
CA MET A 75 1.24 13.01 3.03
C MET A 75 1.88 14.24 2.37
N TYR A 76 2.74 14.01 1.39
CA TYR A 76 3.47 15.05 0.64
C TYR A 76 2.63 15.75 -0.42
N HIS A 77 1.64 15.06 -0.99
CA HIS A 77 0.76 15.62 -2.01
C HIS A 77 -0.54 16.05 -1.33
N ARG A 78 -0.58 17.32 -0.92
CA ARG A 78 -1.81 17.96 -0.45
C ARG A 78 -2.50 18.53 -1.67
N ASP A 79 -3.79 18.25 -1.82
CA ASP A 79 -4.59 18.96 -2.83
C ASP A 79 -4.46 20.47 -2.56
N GLU A 80 -4.10 21.23 -3.59
CA GLU A 80 -4.22 22.69 -3.53
C GLU A 80 -5.70 22.99 -3.32
N GLN A 81 -6.03 23.63 -2.19
CA GLN A 81 -7.40 24.07 -1.88
C GLN A 81 -7.91 25.09 -2.90
#